data_AF-A0A6V8NPY3-F1
#
_entry.id   AF-A0A6V8NPY3-F1
#
_cell.length_a   1.000
_cell.length_b   1.000
_cell.length_c   1.000
_cell.angle_alpha   90.00
_cell.angle_beta   90.00
_cell.angle_gamma   90.00
#
_symmetry.space_group_name_H-M   'P 1'
#
loop_
_entity.id
_entity.type
_entity.pdbx_description
1 polymer ?
#
loop_
_entity_poly.entity_id
_entity_poly.type
_entity_poly.pdbx_seq_one_letter_code
_entity_poly.pdbx_strand_id
1 'polypeptide(L)'
;KMLKEGTEEEYAKAVVSYLALGVDRLADFGSVLCVLNVTGGRGVVHTFGRQALPMAWDYIESNPFNPVAAGWPTACEKNEKWIQHASQTAYTPAIVTQSSATSLPYGDNYFDAVITDPPYYINVPYADLSDFFYVWLKRTIGDLYPELFATPLTPKSEEIVQMQHWDPIRYKEKDKLWFEAMITKAFKECYRVLKPESIACIVFAHKSTEAWETIINALLNSGLYLTASWPVHTEMKARLRASESAA
;
A
#
# COMPACT_ATOMS: atom_id res chain seq x y z
N LYS A 1 -14.78 -20.75 -17.10
CA LYS A 1 -14.59 -21.09 -18.54
C LYS A 1 -13.23 -21.79 -18.74
N MET A 2 -12.12 -21.14 -18.38
CA MET A 2 -10.76 -21.68 -18.45
C MET A 2 -10.61 -23.09 -17.85
N LEU A 3 -11.14 -23.34 -16.64
CA LEU A 3 -11.11 -24.68 -16.03
C LEU A 3 -11.82 -25.75 -16.87
N LYS A 4 -12.93 -25.41 -17.54
CA LYS A 4 -13.64 -26.33 -18.45
C LYS A 4 -12.85 -26.58 -19.74
N GLU A 5 -11.95 -25.69 -20.10
CA GLU A 5 -11.05 -25.79 -21.25
C GLU A 5 -9.72 -26.48 -20.89
N GLY A 6 -9.59 -27.00 -19.66
CA GLY A 6 -8.42 -27.77 -19.21
C GLY A 6 -7.25 -26.92 -18.73
N THR A 7 -7.45 -25.63 -18.48
CA THR A 7 -6.43 -24.78 -17.87
C THR A 7 -6.21 -25.14 -16.40
N GLU A 8 -4.95 -25.15 -15.97
CA GLU A 8 -4.54 -25.36 -14.59
C GLU A 8 -5.14 -24.31 -13.65
N GLU A 9 -5.49 -24.73 -12.43
CA GLU A 9 -6.33 -23.94 -11.51
C GLU A 9 -5.62 -22.69 -10.99
N GLU A 10 -4.36 -22.81 -10.56
CA GLU A 10 -3.57 -21.68 -10.07
C GLU A 10 -3.26 -20.68 -11.19
N TYR A 11 -3.01 -21.15 -12.41
CA TYR A 11 -2.86 -20.28 -13.58
C TYR A 11 -4.16 -19.52 -13.89
N ALA A 12 -5.31 -20.21 -13.87
CA ALA A 12 -6.60 -19.56 -14.07
C ALA A 12 -6.88 -18.52 -12.97
N LYS A 13 -6.58 -18.85 -11.72
CA LYS A 13 -6.68 -17.94 -10.56
C LYS A 13 -5.78 -16.71 -10.74
N ALA A 14 -4.54 -16.89 -11.18
CA ALA A 14 -3.61 -15.78 -11.45
C ALA A 14 -4.12 -14.86 -12.57
N VAL A 15 -4.59 -15.41 -13.69
CA VAL A 15 -5.15 -14.64 -14.81
C VAL A 15 -6.36 -13.82 -14.37
N VAL A 16 -7.30 -14.43 -13.66
CA VAL A 16 -8.50 -13.72 -13.16
C VAL A 16 -8.09 -12.61 -12.18
N SER A 17 -7.08 -12.83 -11.36
CA SER A 17 -6.56 -11.81 -10.42
C SER A 17 -5.97 -10.61 -11.14
N TYR A 18 -5.17 -10.81 -12.19
CA TYR A 18 -4.67 -9.69 -12.99
C TYR A 18 -5.79 -8.93 -13.72
N LEU A 19 -6.84 -9.62 -14.15
CA LEU A 19 -8.01 -8.96 -14.73
C LEU A 19 -8.78 -8.14 -13.68
N ALA A 20 -8.87 -8.64 -12.44
CA ALA A 20 -9.49 -7.91 -11.32
C ALA A 20 -8.73 -6.62 -10.97
N LEU A 21 -7.40 -6.62 -11.02
CA LEU A 21 -6.59 -5.40 -10.90
C LEU A 21 -6.90 -4.39 -12.02
N GLY A 22 -7.32 -4.87 -13.20
CA GLY A 22 -7.84 -4.01 -14.27
C GLY A 22 -9.15 -3.31 -13.90
N VAL A 23 -10.01 -3.95 -13.11
CA VAL A 23 -11.27 -3.36 -12.61
C VAL A 23 -10.97 -2.24 -11.61
N ASP A 24 -10.01 -2.43 -10.72
CA ASP A 24 -9.55 -1.35 -9.82
C ASP A 24 -9.01 -0.15 -10.58
N ARG A 25 -8.26 -0.41 -11.67
CA ARG A 25 -7.78 0.65 -12.54
C ARG A 25 -8.93 1.42 -13.20
N LEU A 26 -10.01 0.73 -13.57
CA LEU A 26 -11.23 1.39 -14.07
C LEU A 26 -11.90 2.22 -12.97
N ALA A 27 -12.02 1.69 -11.75
CA ALA A 27 -12.61 2.42 -10.63
C ALA A 27 -11.83 3.71 -10.34
N ASP A 28 -10.50 3.65 -10.33
CA ASP A 28 -9.61 4.81 -10.13
C ASP A 28 -9.77 5.88 -11.21
N PHE A 29 -10.14 5.52 -12.44
CA PHE A 29 -10.28 6.45 -13.57
C PHE A 29 -11.73 6.70 -14.00
N GLY A 30 -12.70 6.11 -13.31
CA GLY A 30 -14.12 6.14 -13.63
C GLY A 30 -14.99 6.62 -12.47
N SER A 31 -14.44 7.41 -11.54
CA SER A 31 -15.19 7.99 -10.43
C SER A 31 -15.55 9.45 -10.71
N VAL A 32 -16.51 9.98 -9.96
CA VAL A 32 -16.88 11.41 -9.97
C VAL A 32 -15.79 12.33 -9.39
N LEU A 33 -14.65 11.77 -8.96
CA LEU A 33 -13.49 12.51 -8.46
C LEU A 33 -12.41 12.70 -9.52
N CYS A 34 -12.60 12.10 -10.70
CA CYS A 34 -11.72 12.24 -11.85
C CYS A 34 -11.91 13.61 -12.52
N VAL A 35 -10.80 14.32 -12.78
CA VAL A 35 -10.81 15.65 -13.41
C VAL A 35 -10.09 15.64 -14.76
N LEU A 36 -10.37 16.63 -15.61
CA LEU A 36 -9.74 16.76 -16.92
C LEU A 36 -8.22 16.91 -16.77
N ASN A 37 -7.46 16.09 -17.50
CA ASN A 37 -6.02 16.24 -17.57
C ASN A 37 -5.63 17.24 -18.69
N VAL A 38 -5.39 18.49 -18.29
CA VAL A 38 -5.08 19.60 -19.21
C VAL A 38 -3.66 19.59 -19.77
N THR A 39 -2.74 18.80 -19.19
CA THR A 39 -1.32 18.75 -19.63
C THR A 39 -1.04 17.68 -20.68
N GLY A 40 -2.07 16.95 -21.12
CA GLY A 40 -1.97 15.87 -22.10
C GLY A 40 -1.92 14.47 -21.48
N GLY A 41 -1.99 13.43 -22.32
CA GLY A 41 -2.13 12.03 -21.89
C GLY A 41 -3.51 11.47 -22.17
N ARG A 42 -4.02 10.56 -21.33
CA ARG A 42 -5.28 9.82 -21.55
C ARG A 42 -6.57 10.60 -21.24
N GLY A 43 -6.49 11.93 -21.23
CA GLY A 43 -7.62 12.85 -21.05
C GLY A 43 -8.14 13.03 -19.62
N VAL A 44 -7.73 12.22 -18.66
CA VAL A 44 -8.28 12.25 -17.28
C VAL A 44 -7.19 12.03 -16.23
N VAL A 45 -7.34 12.69 -15.08
CA VAL A 45 -6.55 12.48 -13.86
C VAL A 45 -7.28 11.47 -12.97
N HIS A 46 -6.54 10.53 -12.40
CA HIS A 46 -7.06 9.52 -11.47
C HIS A 46 -7.71 10.12 -10.21
N THR A 47 -8.53 9.30 -9.56
CA THR A 47 -9.28 9.59 -8.33
C THR A 47 -8.35 10.07 -7.21
N PHE A 48 -7.19 9.44 -7.05
CA PHE A 48 -6.25 9.72 -5.96
C PHE A 48 -5.21 10.79 -6.34
N GLY A 49 -5.66 12.00 -6.65
CA GLY A 49 -4.75 13.17 -6.81
C GLY A 49 -4.00 13.55 -5.53
N ARG A 50 -4.45 13.06 -4.38
CA ARG A 50 -3.83 13.17 -3.05
C ARG A 50 -4.20 11.93 -2.22
N GLN A 51 -3.62 11.76 -1.03
CA GLN A 51 -3.94 10.68 -0.08
C GLN A 51 -5.30 10.91 0.64
N ALA A 52 -6.34 11.26 -0.13
CA ALA A 52 -7.70 11.50 0.33
C ALA A 52 -8.68 11.42 -0.86
N LEU A 53 -9.98 11.33 -0.56
CA LEU A 53 -11.07 11.39 -1.54
C LEU A 53 -11.84 12.71 -1.42
N PRO A 54 -11.25 13.85 -1.85
CA PRO A 54 -11.90 15.15 -1.75
C PRO A 54 -13.06 15.26 -2.75
N MET A 55 -14.07 16.06 -2.42
CA MET A 55 -15.11 16.42 -3.39
C MET A 55 -14.51 17.15 -4.60
N ALA A 56 -14.91 16.75 -5.80
CA ALA A 56 -14.64 17.44 -7.05
C ALA A 56 -15.96 18.04 -7.58
N TRP A 57 -15.93 19.32 -7.95
CA TRP A 57 -17.11 20.02 -8.49
C TRP A 57 -17.25 19.81 -10.00
N ASP A 58 -16.12 19.86 -10.72
CA ASP A 58 -16.04 19.60 -12.15
C ASP A 58 -15.33 18.27 -12.37
N TYR A 59 -16.05 17.29 -12.89
CA TYR A 59 -15.53 15.94 -13.14
C TYR A 59 -15.69 15.55 -14.61
N ILE A 60 -14.88 14.58 -15.03
CA ILE A 60 -14.95 13.96 -16.36
C ILE A 60 -14.95 12.44 -16.23
N GLU A 61 -15.74 11.78 -17.07
CA GLU A 61 -15.77 10.34 -17.15
C GLU A 61 -14.91 9.84 -18.32
N SER A 62 -14.05 8.86 -18.06
CA SER A 62 -13.37 8.14 -19.14
C SER A 62 -14.29 7.10 -19.74
N ASN A 63 -14.31 6.96 -21.06
CA ASN A 63 -15.00 5.85 -21.71
C ASN A 63 -14.21 4.53 -21.46
N PRO A 64 -14.78 3.53 -20.75
CA PRO A 64 -14.08 2.30 -20.42
C PRO A 64 -13.62 1.47 -21.62
N PHE A 65 -14.23 1.67 -22.80
CA PHE A 65 -13.91 0.92 -24.01
C PHE A 65 -13.05 1.70 -25.01
N ASN A 66 -12.71 2.96 -24.69
CA ASN A 66 -11.84 3.73 -25.56
C ASN A 66 -10.41 3.15 -25.52
N PRO A 67 -9.83 2.78 -26.68
CA PRO A 67 -8.53 2.09 -26.73
C PRO A 67 -7.36 2.97 -26.26
N VAL A 68 -7.49 4.30 -26.32
CA VAL A 68 -6.43 5.25 -25.97
C VAL A 68 -6.66 5.99 -24.65
N ALA A 69 -7.90 6.04 -24.16
CA ALA A 69 -8.24 6.70 -22.90
C ALA A 69 -7.86 5.84 -21.68
N ALA A 70 -8.20 6.31 -20.48
CA ALA A 70 -8.01 5.54 -19.26
C ALA A 70 -9.11 4.47 -19.11
N GLY A 71 -9.15 3.52 -20.05
CA GLY A 71 -10.13 2.46 -20.13
C GLY A 71 -9.54 1.05 -19.94
N TRP A 72 -10.39 0.05 -20.15
CA TRP A 72 -10.12 -1.37 -19.97
C TRP A 72 -9.02 -1.90 -20.88
N PRO A 73 -9.01 -1.62 -22.20
CA PRO A 73 -7.95 -2.13 -23.09
C PRO A 73 -6.57 -1.72 -22.58
N THR A 74 -6.49 -0.48 -22.12
CA THR A 74 -5.25 0.14 -21.68
C THR A 74 -4.89 -0.14 -20.23
N ALA A 75 -5.81 -0.70 -19.44
CA ALA A 75 -5.52 -1.35 -18.16
C ALA A 75 -4.92 -2.74 -18.38
N CYS A 76 -5.50 -3.53 -19.30
CA CYS A 76 -4.98 -4.85 -19.68
C CYS A 76 -3.55 -4.74 -20.24
N GLU A 77 -3.31 -3.80 -21.15
CA GLU A 77 -1.98 -3.53 -21.71
C GLU A 77 -0.94 -3.20 -20.63
N LYS A 78 -1.33 -2.42 -19.60
CA LYS A 78 -0.45 -2.09 -18.48
C LYS A 78 -0.12 -3.30 -17.62
N ASN A 79 -1.12 -4.15 -17.36
CA ASN A 79 -0.91 -5.39 -16.60
C ASN A 79 0.02 -6.32 -17.36
N GLU A 80 -0.17 -6.49 -18.67
CA GLU A 80 0.72 -7.28 -19.52
C GLU A 80 2.16 -6.76 -19.48
N LYS A 81 2.36 -5.45 -19.69
CA LYS A 81 3.69 -4.81 -19.62
C LYS A 81 4.35 -5.02 -18.27
N TRP A 82 3.58 -4.92 -17.18
CA TRP A 82 4.12 -5.14 -15.84
C TRP A 82 4.49 -6.61 -15.62
N ILE A 83 3.67 -7.56 -16.05
CA ILE A 83 3.97 -9.00 -15.98
C ILE A 83 5.24 -9.32 -16.76
N GLN A 84 5.38 -8.79 -17.99
CA GLN A 84 6.59 -8.95 -18.81
C GLN A 84 7.84 -8.34 -18.18
N HIS A 85 7.69 -7.25 -17.43
CA HIS A 85 8.81 -6.66 -16.69
C HIS A 85 9.16 -7.50 -15.45
N ALA A 86 8.16 -7.87 -14.65
CA ALA A 86 8.36 -8.67 -13.44
C ALA A 86 8.93 -10.06 -13.75
N SER A 87 8.59 -10.65 -14.90
CA SER A 87 9.13 -11.95 -15.33
C SER A 87 10.63 -11.94 -15.69
N GLN A 88 11.26 -10.76 -15.78
CA GLN A 88 12.71 -10.61 -15.98
C GLN A 88 13.51 -10.69 -14.67
N THR A 89 12.82 -10.74 -13.52
CA THR A 89 13.47 -10.86 -12.21
C THR A 89 13.97 -12.28 -11.94
N ALA A 90 14.68 -12.47 -10.82
CA ALA A 90 15.32 -13.75 -10.49
C ALA A 90 14.33 -14.92 -10.49
N TYR A 91 14.76 -16.08 -11.00
CA TYR A 91 13.96 -17.30 -11.08
C TYR A 91 13.64 -17.95 -9.70
N THR A 92 14.13 -17.38 -8.60
CA THR A 92 13.84 -17.86 -7.25
C THR A 92 12.52 -17.26 -6.78
N PRO A 93 11.47 -18.07 -6.56
CA PRO A 93 10.20 -17.57 -6.05
C PRO A 93 10.36 -16.94 -4.66
N ALA A 94 9.69 -15.82 -4.43
CA ALA A 94 9.55 -15.27 -3.09
C ALA A 94 8.40 -15.96 -2.34
N ILE A 95 8.53 -16.10 -1.03
CA ILE A 95 7.43 -16.51 -0.15
C ILE A 95 6.68 -15.24 0.26
N VAL A 96 5.41 -15.16 -0.12
CA VAL A 96 4.54 -14.02 0.18
C VAL A 96 3.45 -14.48 1.14
N THR A 97 3.31 -13.78 2.27
CA THR A 97 2.32 -14.09 3.30
C THR A 97 1.66 -12.80 3.77
N GLN A 98 0.36 -12.86 4.08
CA GLN A 98 -0.32 -11.80 4.82
C GLN A 98 -0.20 -12.12 6.31
N SER A 99 0.41 -11.20 7.07
CA SER A 99 0.59 -11.34 8.52
C SER A 99 0.72 -9.97 9.17
N SER A 100 0.40 -9.88 10.46
CA SER A 100 0.64 -8.66 11.23
C SER A 100 2.14 -8.47 11.49
N ALA A 101 2.64 -7.25 11.28
CA ALA A 101 4.01 -6.88 11.65
C ALA A 101 4.27 -6.95 13.16
N THR A 102 3.20 -6.97 13.99
CA THR A 102 3.30 -7.11 15.46
C THR A 102 3.23 -8.56 15.95
N SER A 103 3.10 -9.53 15.04
CA SER A 103 3.07 -10.95 15.35
C SER A 103 3.49 -11.76 14.12
N LEU A 104 4.80 -11.83 13.88
CA LEU A 104 5.36 -12.51 12.71
C LEU A 104 5.36 -14.03 12.90
N PRO A 105 4.94 -14.83 11.90
CA PRO A 105 4.81 -16.29 12.00
C PRO A 105 6.17 -17.01 11.84
N TYR A 106 7.26 -16.38 12.27
CA TYR A 106 8.62 -16.90 12.18
C TYR A 106 9.22 -17.08 13.57
N GLY A 107 10.10 -18.07 13.71
CA GLY A 107 10.85 -18.28 14.94
C GLY A 107 11.87 -17.17 15.21
N ASP A 108 12.51 -17.24 16.36
CA ASP A 108 13.58 -16.30 16.73
C ASP A 108 14.81 -16.53 15.85
N ASN A 109 15.58 -15.48 15.56
CA ASN A 109 16.82 -15.55 14.77
C ASN A 109 16.64 -16.23 13.40
N TYR A 110 15.55 -15.93 12.70
CA TYR A 110 15.16 -16.57 11.44
C TYR A 110 15.78 -15.91 10.21
N PHE A 111 15.74 -14.57 10.13
CA PHE A 111 16.15 -13.80 8.95
C PHE A 111 17.57 -13.21 9.10
N ASP A 112 18.29 -13.15 7.97
CA ASP A 112 19.60 -12.49 7.86
C ASP A 112 19.50 -10.97 7.68
N ALA A 113 18.34 -10.48 7.23
CA ALA A 113 18.05 -9.06 7.13
C ALA A 113 16.54 -8.80 7.15
N VAL A 114 16.16 -7.62 7.63
CA VAL A 114 14.80 -7.08 7.55
C VAL A 114 14.89 -5.73 6.86
N ILE A 115 14.19 -5.57 5.73
CA ILE A 115 14.07 -4.30 5.01
C ILE A 115 12.61 -3.88 5.05
N THR A 116 12.31 -2.69 5.57
CA THR A 116 10.92 -2.24 5.75
C THR A 116 10.76 -0.73 5.59
N ASP A 117 9.56 -0.33 5.18
CA ASP A 117 9.08 1.06 5.11
C ASP A 117 7.83 1.17 6.01
N PRO A 118 7.96 1.47 7.32
CA PRO A 118 6.84 1.56 8.24
C PRO A 118 5.86 2.69 7.88
N PRO A 119 4.60 2.62 8.35
CA PRO A 119 3.62 3.67 8.11
C PRO A 119 4.06 5.06 8.58
N TYR A 120 3.79 6.08 7.76
CA TYR A 120 4.19 7.48 7.97
C TYR A 120 3.29 8.24 8.96
N TYR A 121 3.09 7.69 10.15
CA TYR A 121 2.43 8.37 11.27
C TYR A 121 1.01 8.87 10.93
N ILE A 122 0.81 10.18 10.67
CA ILE A 122 -0.48 10.80 10.33
C ILE A 122 -0.73 10.94 8.83
N ASN A 123 0.26 10.67 7.98
CA ASN A 123 0.26 11.13 6.59
C ASN A 123 -0.77 10.43 5.71
N VAL A 124 -0.97 9.12 5.91
CA VAL A 124 -1.77 8.28 5.01
C VAL A 124 -2.72 7.38 5.80
N PRO A 125 -4.04 7.50 5.59
CA PRO A 125 -5.01 6.56 6.15
C PRO A 125 -5.18 5.35 5.21
N TYR A 126 -4.19 4.46 5.17
CA TYR A 126 -4.13 3.36 4.19
C TYR A 126 -5.38 2.49 4.19
N ALA A 127 -5.84 2.02 5.34
CA ALA A 127 -6.98 1.13 5.44
C ALA A 127 -8.28 1.79 4.94
N ASP A 128 -8.50 3.07 5.27
CA ASP A 128 -9.65 3.83 4.75
C ASP A 128 -9.58 4.06 3.24
N LEU A 129 -8.40 4.40 2.69
CA LEU A 129 -8.25 4.59 1.24
C LEU A 129 -8.36 3.26 0.48
N SER A 130 -7.84 2.17 1.05
CA SER A 130 -7.90 0.84 0.47
C SER A 130 -9.33 0.33 0.35
N ASP A 131 -10.28 0.79 1.19
CA ASP A 131 -11.69 0.40 1.06
C ASP A 131 -12.28 0.73 -0.33
N PHE A 132 -11.79 1.80 -0.97
CA PHE A 132 -12.19 2.16 -2.33
C PHE A 132 -11.98 1.01 -3.32
N PHE A 133 -10.86 0.30 -3.22
CA PHE A 133 -10.51 -0.84 -4.09
C PHE A 133 -11.02 -2.16 -3.54
N TYR A 134 -10.91 -2.36 -2.23
CA TYR A 134 -11.26 -3.59 -1.53
C TYR A 134 -12.66 -4.08 -1.88
N VAL A 135 -13.63 -3.17 -1.93
CA VAL A 135 -15.03 -3.51 -2.21
C VAL A 135 -15.24 -4.00 -3.65
N TRP A 136 -14.42 -3.56 -4.61
CA TRP A 136 -14.47 -4.05 -5.99
C TRP A 136 -13.76 -5.39 -6.12
N LEU A 137 -12.55 -5.52 -5.58
CA LEU A 137 -11.82 -6.78 -5.55
C LEU A 137 -12.59 -7.90 -4.84
N LYS A 138 -13.23 -7.60 -3.71
CA LYS A 138 -14.07 -8.57 -3.00
C LYS A 138 -15.21 -9.11 -3.86
N ARG A 139 -15.79 -8.29 -4.73
CA ARG A 139 -16.89 -8.69 -5.62
C ARG A 139 -16.42 -9.45 -6.86
N THR A 140 -15.18 -9.22 -7.29
CA THR A 140 -14.64 -9.82 -8.52
C THR A 140 -13.86 -11.11 -8.24
N ILE A 141 -13.11 -11.18 -7.15
CA ILE A 141 -12.21 -12.29 -6.79
C ILE A 141 -12.28 -12.70 -5.32
N GLY A 142 -13.27 -12.23 -4.56
CA GLY A 142 -13.38 -12.54 -3.13
C GLY A 142 -13.58 -14.02 -2.82
N ASP A 143 -14.21 -14.76 -3.74
CA ASP A 143 -14.37 -16.21 -3.68
C ASP A 143 -13.06 -16.98 -3.93
N LEU A 144 -12.12 -16.38 -4.67
CA LEU A 144 -10.80 -16.96 -4.94
C LEU A 144 -9.81 -16.74 -3.79
N TYR A 145 -10.03 -15.71 -2.96
CA TYR A 145 -9.17 -15.32 -1.84
C TYR A 145 -10.01 -15.04 -0.57
N PRO A 146 -10.77 -16.03 -0.06
CA PRO A 146 -11.65 -15.84 1.10
C PRO A 146 -10.90 -15.35 2.34
N GLU A 147 -9.62 -15.71 2.49
CA GLU A 147 -8.75 -15.27 3.57
C GLU A 147 -8.41 -13.78 3.52
N LEU A 148 -8.31 -13.19 2.31
CA LEU A 148 -8.03 -11.75 2.13
C LEU A 148 -9.30 -10.91 2.19
N PHE A 149 -10.45 -11.49 1.80
CA PHE A 149 -11.73 -10.79 1.68
C PHE A 149 -12.77 -11.20 2.73
N ALA A 150 -12.32 -11.72 3.88
CA ALA A 150 -13.21 -12.24 4.93
C ALA A 150 -14.15 -11.17 5.52
N THR A 151 -13.67 -9.95 5.71
CA THR A 151 -14.43 -8.85 6.34
C THR A 151 -15.17 -7.99 5.31
N PRO A 152 -16.22 -7.23 5.69
CA PRO A 152 -16.90 -6.32 4.76
C PRO A 152 -15.98 -5.21 4.21
N LEU A 153 -15.02 -4.76 5.00
CA LEU A 153 -14.05 -3.70 4.70
C LEU A 153 -12.68 -4.07 5.27
N THR A 154 -11.61 -3.35 4.91
CA THR A 154 -10.26 -3.61 5.44
C THR A 154 -10.21 -3.46 6.98
N PRO A 155 -9.30 -4.13 7.70
CA PRO A 155 -9.16 -3.97 9.15
C PRO A 155 -8.53 -2.62 9.51
N LYS A 156 -9.26 -1.77 10.25
CA LYS A 156 -8.76 -0.44 10.69
C LYS A 156 -8.09 -0.48 12.05
N SER A 157 -8.51 -1.37 12.95
CA SER A 157 -8.03 -1.37 14.34
C SER A 157 -6.54 -1.67 14.46
N GLU A 158 -6.01 -2.54 13.61
CA GLU A 158 -4.62 -3.02 13.68
C GLU A 158 -3.64 -2.16 12.86
N GLU A 159 -4.13 -1.24 12.03
CA GLU A 159 -3.31 -0.39 11.19
C GLU A 159 -2.54 0.65 12.03
N ILE A 160 -1.20 0.57 12.02
CA ILE A 160 -0.30 1.39 12.83
C ILE A 160 -0.16 2.79 12.23
N VAL A 161 -1.17 3.64 12.44
CA VAL A 161 -1.21 5.06 12.03
C VAL A 161 -1.80 5.91 13.15
N GLN A 162 -1.40 7.18 13.25
CA GLN A 162 -2.06 8.12 14.17
C GLN A 162 -3.26 8.74 13.46
N MET A 163 -4.47 8.41 13.92
CA MET A 163 -5.72 8.79 13.25
C MET A 163 -6.68 9.59 14.13
N GLN A 164 -6.42 9.69 15.43
CA GLN A 164 -7.29 10.42 16.37
C GLN A 164 -7.50 11.88 15.96
N HIS A 165 -6.50 12.51 15.34
CA HIS A 165 -6.61 13.89 14.84
C HIS A 165 -7.66 14.05 13.73
N TRP A 166 -7.81 13.04 12.86
CA TRP A 166 -8.73 13.07 11.73
C TRP A 166 -10.18 12.83 12.14
N ASP A 167 -10.42 11.88 13.03
CA ASP A 167 -11.73 11.59 13.59
C ASP A 167 -11.58 11.08 15.04
N PRO A 168 -11.72 11.96 16.06
CA PRO A 168 -11.47 11.60 17.45
C PRO A 168 -12.56 10.68 18.03
N ILE A 169 -13.71 10.58 17.38
CA ILE A 169 -14.81 9.70 17.81
C ILE A 169 -14.54 8.29 17.28
N ARG A 170 -14.25 8.16 15.97
CA ARG A 170 -13.98 6.88 15.33
C ARG A 170 -12.64 6.29 15.73
N TYR A 171 -11.62 7.13 15.91
CA TYR A 171 -10.23 6.73 16.18
C TYR A 171 -9.73 7.19 17.54
N LYS A 172 -10.59 7.09 18.56
CA LYS A 172 -10.31 7.53 19.93
C LYS A 172 -8.98 7.00 20.49
N GLU A 173 -8.63 5.76 20.17
CA GLU A 173 -7.43 5.09 20.72
C GLU A 173 -6.17 5.32 19.87
N LYS A 174 -6.28 5.76 18.61
CA LYS A 174 -5.13 5.91 17.71
C LYS A 174 -4.42 7.25 17.86
N ASP A 175 -3.99 7.55 19.08
CA ASP A 175 -3.19 8.72 19.41
C ASP A 175 -1.68 8.48 19.22
N LYS A 176 -0.86 9.45 19.62
CA LYS A 176 0.60 9.37 19.54
C LYS A 176 1.16 8.19 20.35
N LEU A 177 0.66 7.98 21.57
CA LEU A 177 1.14 6.94 22.48
C LEU A 177 0.80 5.55 21.95
N TRP A 178 -0.40 5.39 21.40
CA TRP A 178 -0.81 4.16 20.76
C TRP A 178 0.06 3.85 19.54
N PHE A 179 0.33 4.85 18.69
CA PHE A 179 1.21 4.67 17.54
C PHE A 179 2.61 4.22 18.00
N GLU A 180 3.21 4.93 18.95
CA GLU A 180 4.52 4.61 19.50
C GLU A 180 4.57 3.19 20.08
N ALA A 181 3.56 2.80 20.86
CA ALA A 181 3.46 1.47 21.44
C ALA A 181 3.35 0.38 20.37
N MET A 182 2.54 0.60 19.32
CA MET A 182 2.32 -0.39 18.27
C MET A 182 3.50 -0.52 17.32
N ILE A 183 4.12 0.59 16.93
CA ILE A 183 5.34 0.54 16.09
C ILE A 183 6.52 -0.07 16.87
N THR A 184 6.62 0.18 18.18
CA THR A 184 7.60 -0.50 19.05
C THR A 184 7.37 -2.01 19.08
N LYS A 185 6.12 -2.48 19.13
CA LYS A 185 5.81 -3.93 19.03
C LYS A 185 6.26 -4.51 17.69
N ALA A 186 6.03 -3.80 16.58
CA ALA A 186 6.47 -4.24 15.27
C ALA A 186 8.00 -4.33 15.17
N PHE A 187 8.72 -3.34 15.72
CA PHE A 187 10.19 -3.38 15.77
C PHE A 187 10.73 -4.45 16.71
N LYS A 188 10.04 -4.76 17.81
CA LYS A 188 10.39 -5.91 18.66
C LYS A 188 10.29 -7.23 17.92
N GLU A 189 9.25 -7.40 17.10
CA GLU A 189 9.15 -8.57 16.24
C GLU A 189 10.27 -8.60 15.20
N CYS A 190 10.61 -7.47 14.57
CA CYS A 190 11.75 -7.38 13.67
C CYS A 190 13.05 -7.81 14.37
N TYR A 191 13.30 -7.30 15.58
CA TYR A 191 14.46 -7.69 16.39
C TYR A 191 14.46 -9.18 16.71
N ARG A 192 13.33 -9.72 17.16
CA ARG A 192 13.18 -11.15 17.53
C ARG A 192 13.51 -12.08 16.36
N VAL A 193 12.99 -11.77 15.17
CA VAL A 193 13.19 -12.62 13.99
C VAL A 193 14.54 -12.42 13.32
N LEU A 194 15.29 -11.36 13.64
CA LEU A 194 16.64 -11.15 13.11
C LEU A 194 17.65 -12.03 13.84
N LYS A 195 18.59 -12.63 13.08
CA LYS A 195 19.75 -13.30 13.67
C LYS A 195 20.64 -12.29 14.41
N PRO A 196 21.47 -12.72 15.38
CA PRO A 196 22.41 -11.82 16.03
C PRO A 196 23.34 -11.16 15.00
N GLU A 197 23.70 -9.89 15.22
CA GLU A 197 24.57 -9.09 14.32
C GLU A 197 24.02 -8.90 12.87
N SER A 198 22.73 -9.13 12.66
CA SER A 198 22.07 -8.93 11.35
C SER A 198 21.53 -7.52 11.15
N ILE A 199 21.12 -7.21 9.91
CA ILE A 199 20.80 -5.83 9.51
C ILE A 199 19.29 -5.60 9.44
N ALA A 200 18.83 -4.56 10.13
CA ALA A 200 17.53 -3.93 9.89
C ALA A 200 17.73 -2.65 9.06
N CYS A 201 17.13 -2.58 7.87
CA CYS A 201 17.10 -1.38 7.04
C CYS A 201 15.69 -0.79 7.06
N ILE A 202 15.55 0.41 7.63
CA ILE A 202 14.26 1.05 7.84
C ILE A 202 14.25 2.38 7.09
N VAL A 203 13.34 2.51 6.14
CA VAL A 203 13.11 3.75 5.40
C VAL A 203 12.03 4.54 6.15
N PHE A 204 12.29 5.81 6.46
CA PHE A 204 11.28 6.67 7.07
C PHE A 204 11.43 8.10 6.59
N ALA A 205 10.30 8.76 6.37
CA ALA A 205 10.22 10.12 5.87
C ALA A 205 9.08 10.86 6.56
N HIS A 206 9.43 11.84 7.39
CA HIS A 206 8.45 12.70 8.03
C HIS A 206 9.01 14.12 8.22
N LYS A 207 8.13 15.12 8.24
CA LYS A 207 8.51 16.53 8.39
C LYS A 207 8.74 16.94 9.83
N SER A 208 7.93 16.41 10.75
CA SER A 208 7.99 16.80 12.15
C SER A 208 9.10 16.04 12.89
N THR A 209 9.85 16.78 13.70
CA THR A 209 10.82 16.22 14.64
C THR A 209 10.16 15.23 15.60
N GLU A 210 8.92 15.50 16.04
CA GLU A 210 8.19 14.62 16.95
C GLU A 210 7.95 13.21 16.38
N ALA A 211 7.68 13.09 15.08
CA ALA A 211 7.51 11.78 14.45
C ALA A 211 8.86 11.03 14.39
N TRP A 212 9.95 11.76 14.12
CA TRP A 212 11.30 11.19 14.18
C TRP A 212 11.67 10.71 15.58
N GLU A 213 11.38 11.52 16.61
CA GLU A 213 11.58 11.11 18.01
C GLU A 213 10.79 9.85 18.34
N THR A 214 9.53 9.77 17.90
CA THR A 214 8.67 8.60 18.13
C THR A 214 9.27 7.33 17.51
N ILE A 215 9.75 7.40 16.28
CA ILE A 215 10.40 6.26 15.61
C ILE A 215 11.73 5.91 16.28
N ILE A 216 12.57 6.89 16.61
CA ILE A 216 13.86 6.66 17.28
C ILE A 216 13.64 5.98 18.64
N ASN A 217 12.68 6.48 19.44
CA ASN A 217 12.32 5.87 20.72
C ASN A 217 11.83 4.43 20.53
N ALA A 218 10.98 4.18 19.53
CA ALA A 218 10.50 2.84 19.24
C ALA A 218 11.63 1.88 18.83
N LEU A 219 12.60 2.36 18.05
CA LEU A 219 13.79 1.58 17.68
C LEU A 219 14.60 1.21 18.93
N LEU A 220 14.96 2.20 19.75
CA LEU A 220 15.74 1.96 20.97
C LEU A 220 15.02 1.01 21.94
N ASN A 221 13.71 1.18 22.11
CA ASN A 221 12.88 0.35 22.99
C ASN A 221 12.64 -1.07 22.44
N SER A 222 12.97 -1.32 21.18
CA SER A 222 12.82 -2.64 20.56
C SER A 222 14.03 -3.55 20.71
N GLY A 223 15.18 -3.02 21.13
CA GLY A 223 16.47 -3.73 21.14
C GLY A 223 17.31 -3.48 19.87
N LEU A 224 16.74 -2.84 18.85
CA LEU A 224 17.50 -2.34 17.71
C LEU A 224 18.31 -1.10 18.11
N TYR A 225 19.48 -0.95 17.51
CA TYR A 225 20.34 0.22 17.69
C TYR A 225 20.75 0.78 16.33
N LEU A 226 20.83 2.11 16.24
CA LEU A 226 21.18 2.79 15.00
C LEU A 226 22.68 2.71 14.75
N THR A 227 23.08 2.07 13.65
CA THR A 227 24.49 1.97 13.23
C THR A 227 24.88 3.03 12.20
N ALA A 228 23.96 3.40 11.32
CA ALA A 228 24.16 4.42 10.30
C ALA A 228 22.82 5.01 9.85
N SER A 229 22.86 6.25 9.36
CA SER A 229 21.74 6.91 8.71
C SER A 229 22.20 7.52 7.39
N TRP A 230 21.42 7.29 6.33
CA TRP A 230 21.69 7.82 5.00
C TRP A 230 20.54 8.72 4.56
N PRO A 231 20.80 10.02 4.30
CA PRO A 231 19.77 10.90 3.77
C PRO A 231 19.50 10.54 2.31
N VAL A 232 18.22 10.37 1.96
CA VAL A 232 17.76 10.15 0.58
C VAL A 232 16.93 11.34 0.14
N HIS A 233 17.34 12.00 -0.95
CA HIS A 233 16.60 13.12 -1.51
C HIS A 233 15.54 12.62 -2.49
N THR A 234 14.29 12.50 -2.05
CA THR A 234 13.19 11.90 -2.82
C THR A 234 12.27 12.91 -3.51
N GLU A 235 12.44 14.22 -3.28
CA GLU A 235 11.51 15.23 -3.81
C GLU A 235 11.66 15.48 -5.33
N MET A 236 10.54 15.45 -6.05
CA MET A 236 10.45 15.86 -7.46
C MET A 236 10.08 17.34 -7.57
N LYS A 237 10.94 18.15 -8.23
CA LYS A 237 10.74 19.60 -8.45
C LYS A 237 9.40 20.00 -9.09
N ALA A 238 8.72 19.09 -9.80
CA ALA A 238 7.55 19.38 -10.64
C ALA A 238 6.19 18.89 -10.08
N ARG A 239 6.14 18.33 -8.86
CA ARG A 239 4.85 17.98 -8.23
C ARG A 239 4.17 19.23 -7.66
N LEU A 240 2.83 19.27 -7.68
CA LEU A 240 1.98 20.32 -7.11
C LEU A 240 2.23 20.61 -5.60
N ARG A 241 3.06 19.81 -4.92
CA ARG A 241 3.55 19.99 -3.54
C ARG A 241 5.08 19.91 -3.44
N ALA A 242 5.82 20.47 -4.41
CA ALA A 242 7.28 20.57 -4.31
C ALA A 242 7.74 21.48 -3.15
N SER A 243 6.85 22.31 -2.62
CA SER A 243 7.01 22.96 -1.32
C SER A 243 6.16 22.18 -0.32
N GLU A 244 6.80 21.51 0.64
CA GLU A 244 6.14 20.91 1.81
C GLU A 244 5.43 19.53 1.63
N SER A 245 6.00 18.53 0.93
CA SER A 245 5.65 17.09 1.17
C SER A 245 6.86 16.29 1.63
N ALA A 246 6.71 15.34 2.57
CA ALA A 246 7.75 14.34 2.85
C ALA A 246 7.24 13.04 2.24
N ALA A 247 7.80 12.67 1.10
CA ALA A 247 7.29 11.69 0.13
C ALA A 247 5.96 12.06 -0.55
#